data_AF-A0A8C3RKI4-F1
#
_entry.id   AF-A0A8C3RKI4-F1
#
_cell.length_a   1.000
_cell.length_b   1.000
_cell.length_c   1.000
_cell.angle_alpha   90.00
_cell.angle_beta   90.00
_cell.angle_gamma   90.00
#
_symmetry.space_group_name_H-M   'P 1'
#
loop_
_entity.id
_entity.type
_entity.pdbx_description
1 polymer ?
#
loop_
_entity_poly.entity_id
_entity_poly.type
_entity_poly.pdbx_seq_one_letter_code
_entity_poly.pdbx_strand_id
1 'polypeptide(L)'
;IIKEEETAADLELKARVFSFGEYKADVQDKMLVSLNKKVTEVYRRCIGENEANLGTLQMLTVIEHQLDDLLECLERVPQAKIEQAEKAKEKERRMRMRDEKVRQQRQLQEERLQRALARAQADIKKKTGRKLMFRSEPVLIKEKEDEDQGLIDLEKEEALYYFT
;
A
#
# COMPACT_ATOMS: atom_id res chain seq x y z
N ILE A 1 -35.78 60.93 -45.95
CA ILE A 1 -36.32 59.70 -46.57
C ILE A 1 -35.21 58.95 -47.32
N ILE A 2 -34.92 59.20 -48.61
CA ILE A 2 -33.94 58.39 -49.38
C ILE A 2 -32.53 58.33 -48.74
N LYS A 3 -31.99 59.48 -48.31
CA LYS A 3 -30.68 59.52 -47.62
C LYS A 3 -30.68 58.80 -46.26
N GLU A 4 -31.82 58.82 -45.56
CA GLU A 4 -31.95 58.15 -44.27
C GLU A 4 -32.06 56.63 -44.47
N GLU A 5 -32.74 56.19 -45.52
CA GLU A 5 -32.82 54.78 -45.93
C GLU A 5 -31.46 54.23 -46.36
N GLU A 6 -30.68 54.99 -47.13
CA GLU A 6 -29.29 54.61 -47.47
C GLU A 6 -28.43 54.49 -46.21
N THR A 7 -28.50 55.44 -45.27
CA THR A 7 -27.74 55.34 -44.02
C THR A 7 -28.18 54.17 -43.15
N ALA A 8 -29.47 53.83 -43.14
CA ALA A 8 -30.00 52.70 -42.41
C ALA A 8 -29.48 51.37 -43.00
N ALA A 9 -29.50 51.22 -44.32
CA ALA A 9 -28.96 50.05 -45.00
C ALA A 9 -27.44 49.88 -44.78
N ASP A 10 -26.70 50.99 -44.76
CA ASP A 10 -25.26 51.00 -44.55
C ASP A 10 -24.88 50.64 -43.10
N LEU A 11 -25.68 51.10 -42.12
CA LEU A 11 -25.56 50.71 -40.71
C LEU A 11 -25.94 49.25 -40.48
N GLU A 12 -27.00 48.76 -41.14
CA GLU A 12 -27.42 47.36 -41.07
C GLU A 12 -26.35 46.43 -41.65
N LEU A 13 -25.76 46.80 -42.79
CA LEU A 13 -24.64 46.07 -43.38
C LEU A 13 -23.44 46.05 -42.44
N LYS A 14 -23.07 47.18 -41.82
CA LYS A 14 -21.98 47.25 -40.84
C LYS A 14 -22.27 46.38 -39.63
N ALA A 15 -23.48 46.43 -39.06
CA ALA A 15 -23.88 45.59 -37.94
C ALA A 15 -23.82 44.11 -38.31
N ARG A 16 -24.29 43.74 -39.51
CA ARG A 16 -24.22 42.36 -40.02
C ARG A 16 -22.79 41.89 -40.25
N VAL A 17 -21.91 42.75 -40.78
CA VAL A 17 -20.49 42.45 -41.01
C VAL A 17 -19.73 42.31 -39.68
N PHE A 18 -19.98 43.19 -38.71
CA PHE A 18 -19.43 43.06 -37.36
C PHE A 18 -19.95 41.83 -36.62
N SER A 19 -21.17 41.39 -36.93
CA SER A 19 -21.79 40.16 -36.40
C SER A 19 -21.50 38.91 -37.24
N PHE A 20 -20.71 39.01 -38.33
CA PHE A 20 -20.50 37.92 -39.28
C PHE A 20 -19.50 36.86 -38.79
N GLY A 21 -18.75 37.15 -37.74
CA GLY A 21 -18.23 36.13 -36.85
C GLY A 21 -19.18 36.07 -35.66
N GLU A 22 -19.56 34.87 -35.20
CA GLU A 22 -20.31 34.70 -33.96
C GLU A 22 -19.58 35.40 -32.81
N TYR A 23 -19.84 36.69 -32.59
CA TYR A 23 -19.34 37.43 -31.45
C TYR A 23 -20.14 36.93 -30.25
N LYS A 24 -19.70 35.78 -29.73
CA LYS A 24 -20.24 35.16 -28.53
C LYS A 24 -19.72 35.95 -27.35
N ALA A 25 -20.23 37.17 -27.17
CA ALA A 25 -19.91 38.07 -26.07
C ALA A 25 -19.94 37.31 -24.74
N ASP A 26 -20.99 36.51 -24.53
CA ASP A 26 -21.14 35.66 -23.34
C ASP A 26 -20.00 34.65 -23.12
N VAL A 27 -19.42 34.12 -24.20
CA VAL A 27 -18.30 33.17 -24.12
C VAL A 27 -17.01 33.92 -23.78
N GLN A 28 -16.78 35.08 -24.39
CA GLN A 28 -15.63 35.92 -24.07
C GLN A 28 -15.69 36.46 -22.64
N ASP A 29 -16.85 36.91 -22.18
CA ASP A 29 -17.04 37.39 -20.80
C ASP A 29 -16.80 36.28 -19.77
N LYS A 30 -17.33 35.07 -20.02
CA LYS A 30 -17.03 33.90 -19.18
C LYS A 30 -15.53 33.59 -19.14
N MET A 31 -14.85 33.70 -20.28
CA MET A 31 -13.40 33.50 -20.37
C MET A 31 -12.64 34.57 -19.59
N LEU A 32 -13.01 35.84 -19.70
CA LEU A 32 -12.39 36.95 -18.97
C LEU A 32 -12.57 36.82 -17.45
N VAL A 33 -13.75 36.41 -16.99
CA VAL A 33 -14.01 36.13 -15.56
C VAL A 33 -13.14 34.97 -15.07
N SER A 34 -13.04 33.89 -15.85
CA SER A 34 -12.18 32.74 -15.51
C SER A 34 -10.70 33.15 -15.42
N LEU A 35 -10.24 33.97 -16.37
CA LEU A 35 -8.88 34.49 -16.38
C LEU A 35 -8.61 35.38 -15.16
N ASN A 36 -9.48 36.35 -14.89
CA ASN A 36 -9.35 37.22 -13.72
C ASN A 36 -9.30 36.41 -12.41
N LYS A 37 -10.15 35.38 -12.27
CA LYS A 37 -10.11 34.47 -11.13
C LYS A 37 -8.75 33.78 -11.00
N LYS A 38 -8.18 33.30 -12.11
CA LYS A 38 -6.87 32.63 -12.08
C LYS A 38 -5.73 33.59 -11.75
N VAL A 39 -5.73 34.79 -12.34
CA VAL A 39 -4.74 35.83 -12.03
C VAL A 39 -4.82 36.21 -10.55
N THR A 40 -6.02 36.35 -10.00
CA THR A 40 -6.22 36.68 -8.57
C THR A 40 -5.70 35.56 -7.66
N GLU A 41 -5.91 34.30 -8.03
CA GLU A 41 -5.36 33.17 -7.29
C GLU A 41 -3.83 33.17 -7.27
N VAL A 42 -3.20 33.41 -8.42
CA VAL A 42 -1.73 33.47 -8.54
C VAL A 42 -1.20 34.66 -7.74
N TYR A 43 -1.79 35.84 -7.90
CA TYR A 43 -1.44 37.04 -7.15
C TYR A 43 -1.48 36.78 -5.64
N ARG A 44 -2.55 36.16 -5.14
CA ARG A 44 -2.68 35.82 -3.71
C ARG A 44 -1.59 34.88 -3.21
N ARG A 45 -1.20 33.89 -4.01
CA ARG A 45 -0.18 32.91 -3.62
C ARG A 45 1.24 33.48 -3.67
N CYS A 46 1.53 34.34 -4.63
CA CYS A 46 2.87 34.87 -4.87
C CYS A 46 3.15 36.15 -4.07
N ILE A 47 2.16 37.02 -3.93
CA ILE A 47 2.33 38.38 -3.39
C ILE A 47 1.53 38.56 -2.09
N GLY A 48 0.26 38.13 -2.08
CA GLY A 48 -0.62 38.25 -0.92
C GLY A 48 -2.01 38.81 -1.26
N GLU A 49 -2.76 39.24 -0.23
CA GLU A 49 -4.10 39.81 -0.42
C GLU A 49 -4.05 41.11 -1.26
N ASN A 50 -5.04 41.29 -2.14
CA ASN A 50 -5.16 42.49 -2.96
C ASN A 50 -5.93 43.57 -2.18
N GLU A 51 -5.23 44.31 -1.31
CA GLU A 51 -5.81 45.39 -0.51
C GLU A 51 -6.14 46.64 -1.35
N ALA A 52 -5.52 46.79 -2.52
CA ALA A 52 -5.61 47.99 -3.36
C ALA A 52 -6.66 47.91 -4.48
N ASN A 53 -7.51 46.86 -4.50
CA ASN A 53 -8.49 46.62 -5.57
C ASN A 53 -7.89 46.72 -6.98
N LEU A 54 -6.69 46.16 -7.16
CA LEU A 54 -5.96 46.21 -8.43
C LEU A 54 -6.75 45.53 -9.56
N GLY A 55 -6.75 46.14 -10.74
CA GLY A 55 -7.28 45.53 -11.95
C GLY A 55 -6.44 44.35 -12.44
N THR A 56 -7.01 43.48 -13.29
CA THR A 56 -6.34 42.26 -13.77
C THR A 56 -4.96 42.52 -14.38
N LEU A 57 -4.86 43.57 -15.21
CA LEU A 57 -3.60 43.92 -15.87
C LEU A 57 -2.55 44.40 -14.87
N GLN A 58 -2.96 45.19 -13.87
CA GLN A 58 -2.05 45.65 -12.82
C GLN A 58 -1.53 44.48 -11.99
N MET A 59 -2.39 43.52 -11.63
CA MET A 59 -1.96 42.31 -10.94
C MET A 59 -0.94 41.52 -11.76
N LEU A 60 -1.15 41.39 -13.08
CA LEU A 60 -0.21 40.72 -13.97
C LEU A 60 1.16 41.42 -13.99
N THR A 61 1.20 42.75 -14.12
CA THR A 61 2.45 43.51 -14.08
C THR A 61 3.21 43.33 -12.77
N VAL A 62 2.52 43.28 -11.63
CA VAL A 62 3.18 43.01 -10.34
C VAL A 62 3.70 41.57 -10.28
N ILE A 63 2.94 40.60 -10.79
CA ILE A 63 3.38 39.19 -10.86
C ILE A 63 4.64 39.06 -11.73
N GLU A 64 4.66 39.71 -12.89
CA GLU A 64 5.82 39.72 -13.80
C GLU A 64 7.04 40.30 -13.11
N HIS A 65 6.90 41.46 -12.45
CA HIS A 65 8.01 42.07 -11.72
C HIS A 65 8.56 41.17 -10.61
N GLN A 66 7.68 40.52 -9.83
CA GLN A 66 8.09 39.58 -8.79
C GLN A 66 8.81 38.36 -9.37
N LEU A 67 8.38 37.88 -10.53
CA LEU A 67 9.05 36.78 -11.21
C LEU A 67 10.46 37.20 -11.64
N ASP A 68 10.61 38.39 -12.22
CA ASP A 68 11.92 38.92 -12.62
C ASP A 68 12.85 39.10 -11.41
N ASP A 69 12.35 39.66 -10.30
CA ASP A 69 13.12 39.84 -9.07
C ASP A 69 13.61 38.49 -8.50
N LEU A 70 12.75 37.47 -8.53
CA LEU A 70 13.10 36.13 -8.07
C LEU A 70 14.14 35.47 -8.98
N LEU A 71 14.04 35.65 -10.29
CA LEU A 71 15.03 35.14 -11.24
C LEU A 71 16.38 35.82 -11.02
N GLU A 72 16.40 37.14 -10.85
CA GLU A 72 17.64 37.87 -10.57
C GLU A 72 18.25 37.43 -9.22
N CYS A 73 17.43 37.23 -8.19
CA CYS A 73 17.90 36.69 -6.91
C CYS A 73 18.52 35.30 -7.07
N LEU A 74 17.94 34.46 -7.93
CA LEU A 74 18.45 33.11 -8.21
C LEU A 74 19.81 33.14 -8.89
N GLU A 75 20.02 34.03 -9.87
CA GLU A 75 21.31 34.22 -10.54
C GLU A 75 22.39 34.76 -9.60
N ARG A 76 22.00 35.61 -8.64
CA ARG A 76 22.92 36.21 -7.66
C ARG A 76 23.28 35.28 -6.49
N VAL A 77 22.68 34.09 -6.38
CA VAL A 77 22.98 33.17 -5.27
C VAL A 77 24.45 32.73 -5.33
N PRO A 78 25.23 32.94 -4.26
CA PRO A 78 26.62 32.50 -4.23
C PRO A 78 26.75 30.98 -4.37
N GLN A 79 27.66 30.52 -5.22
CA GLN A 79 27.92 29.09 -5.47
C GLN A 79 28.16 28.29 -4.18
N ALA A 80 28.83 28.91 -3.18
CA ALA A 80 29.08 28.29 -1.89
C ALA A 80 27.79 27.88 -1.15
N LYS A 81 26.71 28.68 -1.24
CA LYS A 81 25.42 28.33 -0.63
C LYS A 81 24.74 27.19 -1.38
N ILE A 82 24.85 27.16 -2.71
CA ILE A 82 24.31 26.09 -3.56
C ILE A 82 24.97 24.77 -3.17
N GLU A 83 26.30 24.72 -3.13
CA GLU A 83 27.04 23.52 -2.73
C GLU A 83 26.69 23.04 -1.31
N GLN A 84 26.49 23.97 -0.37
CA GLN A 84 26.06 23.61 0.98
C GLN A 84 24.65 22.99 0.99
N ALA A 85 23.71 23.55 0.23
CA ALA A 85 22.36 23.01 0.08
C ALA A 85 22.37 21.62 -0.59
N GLU A 86 23.18 21.43 -1.63
CA GLU A 86 23.36 20.13 -2.29
C GLU A 86 23.96 19.09 -1.33
N LYS A 87 25.02 19.45 -0.60
CA LYS A 87 25.63 18.59 0.42
C LYS A 87 24.63 18.22 1.51
N ALA A 88 23.80 19.16 1.95
CA ALA A 88 22.76 18.91 2.94
C ALA A 88 21.69 17.95 2.41
N LYS A 89 21.19 18.17 1.20
CA LYS A 89 20.18 17.32 0.55
C LYS A 89 20.70 15.90 0.30
N GLU A 90 21.94 15.77 -0.17
CA GLU A 90 22.57 14.46 -0.37
C GLU A 90 22.85 13.76 0.97
N LYS A 91 23.24 14.51 2.02
CA LYS A 91 23.37 13.96 3.38
C LYS A 91 22.03 13.44 3.90
N GLU A 92 20.95 14.19 3.75
CA GLU A 92 19.60 13.76 4.15
C GLU A 92 19.19 12.49 3.39
N ARG A 93 19.38 12.48 2.07
CA ARG A 93 19.10 11.31 1.23
C ARG A 93 19.87 10.07 1.70
N ARG A 94 21.16 10.21 2.00
CA ARG A 94 22.00 9.12 2.53
C ARG A 94 21.50 8.62 3.88
N MET A 95 21.11 9.53 4.78
CA MET A 95 20.56 9.15 6.08
C MET A 95 19.24 8.41 5.93
N ARG A 96 18.32 8.89 5.08
CA ARG A 96 17.04 8.21 4.81
C ARG A 96 17.25 6.79 4.29
N MET A 97 18.16 6.60 3.33
CA MET A 97 18.48 5.26 2.81
C MET A 97 19.06 4.33 3.87
N ARG A 98 19.91 4.85 4.77
CA ARG A 98 20.47 4.05 5.88
C ARG A 98 19.39 3.67 6.88
N ASP A 99 18.54 4.62 7.27
CA ASP A 99 17.46 4.39 8.23
C ASP A 99 16.45 3.37 7.69
N GLU A 100 16.11 3.44 6.41
CA GLU A 100 15.26 2.45 5.75
C GLU A 100 15.91 1.07 5.76
N LYS A 101 17.21 0.96 5.44
CA LYS A 101 17.93 -0.32 5.50
C LYS A 101 17.97 -0.91 6.90
N VAL A 102 18.25 -0.08 7.91
CA VAL A 102 18.25 -0.51 9.32
C VAL A 102 16.85 -0.93 9.75
N ARG A 103 15.81 -0.20 9.34
CA ARG A 103 14.41 -0.56 9.61
C ARG A 103 14.05 -1.92 9.03
N GLN A 104 14.41 -2.18 7.76
CA GLN A 104 14.19 -3.49 7.13
C GLN A 104 14.93 -4.61 7.84
N GLN A 105 16.19 -4.39 8.24
CA GLN A 105 16.94 -5.40 9.00
C GLN A 105 16.32 -5.68 10.36
N ARG A 106 15.86 -4.64 11.07
CA ARG A 106 15.15 -4.79 12.35
C ARG A 106 13.86 -5.58 12.19
N GLN A 107 13.05 -5.27 11.19
CA GLN A 107 11.81 -6.01 10.90
C GLN A 107 12.09 -7.49 10.63
N LEU A 108 13.09 -7.79 9.79
CA LEU A 108 13.45 -9.17 9.48
C LEU A 108 14.02 -9.91 10.70
N GLN A 109 14.75 -9.23 11.57
CA GLN A 109 15.24 -9.80 12.83
C GLN A 109 14.09 -10.05 13.81
N GLU A 110 13.14 -9.12 13.90
CA GLU A 110 11.94 -9.24 14.73
C GLU A 110 11.05 -10.40 14.27
N GLU A 111 10.80 -10.53 12.96
CA GLU A 111 10.07 -11.67 12.40
C GLU A 111 10.74 -13.02 12.70
N ARG A 112 12.08 -13.08 12.61
CA ARG A 112 12.83 -14.29 12.98
C ARG A 112 12.65 -14.63 14.45
N LEU A 113 12.74 -13.63 15.33
CA LEU A 113 12.55 -13.80 16.77
C LEU A 113 11.12 -14.26 17.07
N GLN A 114 10.11 -13.60 16.51
CA GLN A 114 8.70 -13.98 16.66
C GLN A 114 8.45 -15.41 16.18
N ARG A 115 9.00 -15.81 15.02
CA ARG A 115 8.87 -17.18 14.52
C ARG A 115 9.54 -18.22 15.43
N ALA A 116 10.70 -17.89 16.01
CA ALA A 116 11.38 -18.77 16.96
C ALA A 116 10.57 -18.92 18.25
N LEU A 117 10.02 -17.81 18.78
CA LEU A 117 9.15 -17.82 19.95
C LEU A 117 7.88 -18.64 19.71
N ALA A 118 7.22 -18.46 18.56
CA ALA A 118 6.03 -19.23 18.18
C ALA A 118 6.34 -20.74 18.08
N ARG A 119 7.51 -21.12 17.56
CA ARG A 119 7.95 -22.53 17.54
C ARG A 119 8.22 -23.09 18.94
N ALA A 120 8.77 -22.29 19.84
CA ALA A 120 9.05 -22.70 21.21
C ALA A 120 7.77 -22.84 22.04
N GLN A 121 6.76 -22.00 21.77
CA GLN A 121 5.45 -22.04 22.41
C GLN A 121 4.49 -23.08 21.81
N ALA A 122 4.76 -23.55 20.59
CA ALA A 122 3.92 -24.54 19.94
C ALA A 122 3.93 -25.87 20.70
N ASP A 123 2.74 -26.45 20.87
CA ASP A 123 2.59 -27.72 21.56
C ASP A 123 3.41 -28.83 20.88
N ILE A 124 4.21 -29.54 21.68
CA ILE A 124 4.97 -30.69 21.19
C ILE A 124 3.97 -31.79 20.82
N LYS A 125 3.84 -32.08 19.52
CA LYS A 125 3.11 -33.25 19.05
C LYS A 125 3.76 -34.50 19.63
N LYS A 126 3.10 -35.09 20.64
CA LYS A 126 3.47 -36.40 21.18
C LYS A 126 3.37 -37.40 20.04
N LYS A 127 4.53 -37.86 19.54
CA LYS A 127 4.58 -38.97 18.59
C LYS A 127 4.14 -40.21 19.36
N THR A 128 2.88 -40.60 19.22
CA THR A 128 2.50 -41.97 19.50
C THR A 128 3.26 -42.83 18.50
N GLY A 129 4.20 -43.62 18.99
CA GLY A 129 4.96 -44.54 18.14
C GLY A 129 4.05 -45.58 17.49
N ARG A 130 4.65 -46.62 16.87
CA ARG A 130 3.88 -47.79 16.47
C ARG A 130 3.15 -48.34 17.70
N LYS A 131 1.83 -48.55 17.59
CA LYS A 131 1.05 -49.24 18.62
C LYS A 131 1.70 -50.59 18.91
N LEU A 132 1.82 -50.94 20.18
CA LEU A 132 2.29 -52.25 20.60
C LEU A 132 1.33 -53.28 19.99
N MET A 133 1.83 -54.11 19.06
CA MET A 133 1.07 -55.22 18.50
C MET A 133 1.28 -56.41 19.42
N PHE A 134 0.20 -56.86 20.07
CA PHE A 134 0.23 -58.11 20.83
C PHE A 134 0.44 -59.28 19.87
N ARG A 135 1.25 -60.26 20.29
CA ARG A 135 1.38 -61.52 19.57
C ARG A 135 0.16 -62.39 19.86
N SER A 136 -0.14 -63.33 18.97
CA SER A 136 -1.16 -64.34 19.24
C SER A 136 -0.82 -65.07 20.55
N GLU A 137 -1.83 -65.32 21.38
CA GLU A 137 -1.66 -66.12 22.58
C GLU A 137 -1.19 -67.54 22.19
N PRO A 138 -0.22 -68.13 22.91
CA PRO A 138 0.24 -69.48 22.63
C PRO A 138 -0.93 -70.46 22.79
N VAL A 139 -0.95 -71.49 21.93
CA VAL A 139 -1.99 -72.52 21.96
C VAL A 139 -1.98 -73.20 23.33
N LEU A 140 -3.11 -73.16 24.04
CA LEU A 140 -3.28 -73.87 25.29
C LEU A 140 -3.17 -75.37 25.00
N ILE A 141 -2.11 -76.00 25.52
CA ILE A 141 -1.96 -77.45 25.49
C ILE A 141 -3.03 -78.01 26.42
N LYS A 142 -4.06 -78.66 25.86
CA LYS A 142 -4.96 -79.49 26.65
C LYS A 142 -4.15 -80.71 27.09
N GLU A 143 -4.05 -80.93 28.40
CA GLU A 143 -3.54 -82.19 28.93
C GLU A 143 -4.38 -83.32 28.33
N LYS A 144 -3.72 -84.26 27.67
CA LYS A 144 -4.37 -85.51 27.29
C LYS A 144 -4.63 -86.24 28.61
N GLU A 145 -5.87 -86.68 28.84
CA GLU A 145 -6.13 -87.63 29.92
C GLU A 145 -5.28 -88.87 29.64
N ASP A 146 -4.38 -89.21 30.55
CA ASP A 146 -3.47 -90.34 30.41
C ASP A 146 -4.30 -91.63 30.52
N GLU A 147 -4.61 -92.26 29.38
CA GLU A 147 -5.31 -93.55 29.30
C GLU A 147 -4.59 -94.65 30.11
N ASP A 148 -3.28 -94.51 30.32
CA ASP A 148 -2.45 -95.42 31.13
C ASP A 148 -2.79 -95.36 32.63
N GLN A 149 -3.31 -94.26 33.15
CA GLN A 149 -3.70 -94.15 34.57
C GLN A 149 -4.90 -95.07 34.87
N GLY A 150 -5.83 -95.21 33.92
CA GLY A 150 -6.98 -96.11 34.03
C GLY A 150 -6.59 -97.59 34.01
N LEU A 151 -5.54 -97.94 33.27
CA LEU A 151 -5.01 -99.32 33.22
C LEU A 151 -4.33 -99.71 34.54
N ILE A 152 -3.58 -98.78 35.15
CA ILE A 152 -2.90 -99.01 36.43
C ILE A 152 -3.91 -99.19 37.58
N ASP A 153 -5.03 -98.47 37.55
CA ASP A 153 -6.07 -98.61 38.58
C ASP A 153 -6.85 -99.93 38.40
N LEU A 154 -7.10 -100.39 37.17
CA LEU A 154 -7.68 -101.70 36.90
C LEU A 154 -6.77 -102.85 37.37
N GLU A 155 -5.46 -102.75 37.12
CA GLU A 155 -4.49 -103.77 37.51
C GLU A 155 -4.35 -103.87 39.04
N LYS A 156 -4.49 -102.74 39.76
CA LYS A 156 -4.58 -102.71 41.23
C LYS A 156 -5.88 -103.32 41.76
N GLU A 157 -7.01 -103.05 41.12
CA GLU A 157 -8.30 -103.67 41.48
C GLU A 157 -8.24 -105.19 41.29
N GLU A 158 -7.68 -105.67 40.17
CA GLU A 158 -7.47 -107.10 39.93
C GLU A 158 -6.53 -107.72 40.98
N ALA A 159 -5.42 -107.06 41.32
CA ALA A 159 -4.51 -107.55 42.35
C ALA A 159 -5.18 -107.69 43.74
N LEU A 160 -6.05 -106.74 44.11
CA LEU A 160 -6.82 -106.83 45.37
C LEU A 160 -7.84 -107.98 45.34
N TYR A 161 -8.46 -108.25 44.20
CA TYR A 161 -9.43 -109.33 44.04
C TYR A 161 -8.79 -110.73 44.13
N TYR A 162 -7.57 -110.90 43.61
CA TYR A 162 -6.91 -112.22 43.54
C TYR A 162 -6.02 -112.57 44.74
N PHE A 163 -5.56 -111.60 45.53
CA PHE A 163 -4.62 -111.82 46.65
C PHE A 163 -5.20 -111.51 48.04
N THR A 164 -6.53 -111.48 48.17
CA THR A 164 -7.26 -111.49 49.45
C THR A 164 -8.05 -112.79 49.59
#